data_AF-A0A0B8QMB3-F1
#
_entry.id   AF-A0A0B8QMB3-F1
#
_cell.length_a   1.000
_cell.length_b   1.000
_cell.length_c   1.000
_cell.angle_alpha   90.00
_cell.angle_beta   90.00
_cell.angle_gamma   90.00
#
_symmetry.space_group_name_H-M   'P 1'
#
loop_
_entity.id
_entity.type
_entity.pdbx_description
1 polymer ?
#
loop_
_entity_poly.entity_id
_entity_poly.type
_entity_poly.pdbx_seq_one_letter_code
_entity_poly.pdbx_strand_id
1 'polypeptide(L)'
;MLEQLDGPVENPLEMDSSWEEIETYVLGNTHYKEMFTGAGLKISKDNIKLALTEFMRALNTPNAPFDRYLEGETTALNEQQTRGWNEFQDQGCINCHRGVNIGGGLVTRFGYFGLPDNAEEETSAKSNMFRVASLRNVAQTAPYFHDGSVESLREAITIMAKVQLGKELSEQSIEDIHSFLQTLTGEKPQILQGGVNAKN
;
A
#
# COMPACT_ATOMS: atom_id res chain seq x y z
N MET A 1 -6.97 8.62 -10.05
CA MET A 1 -7.52 7.28 -9.78
C MET A 1 -8.21 6.71 -11.02
N LEU A 2 -9.14 7.45 -11.66
CA LEU A 2 -9.75 6.99 -12.92
C LEU A 2 -8.73 6.67 -14.03
N GLU A 3 -7.69 7.48 -14.18
CA GLU A 3 -6.60 7.24 -15.15
C GLU A 3 -5.71 6.04 -14.81
N GLN A 4 -5.66 5.62 -13.53
CA GLN A 4 -4.86 4.45 -13.13
C GLN A 4 -5.55 3.13 -13.46
N LEU A 5 -6.86 3.15 -13.77
CA LEU A 5 -7.59 1.97 -14.18
C LEU A 5 -7.27 1.56 -15.63
N ASP A 6 -6.88 2.51 -16.47
CA ASP A 6 -6.60 2.24 -17.89
C ASP A 6 -5.36 1.36 -18.07
N GLY A 7 -4.31 1.60 -17.29
CA GLY A 7 -3.05 0.86 -17.37
C GLY A 7 -3.22 -0.67 -17.26
N PRO A 8 -3.74 -1.19 -16.14
CA PRO A 8 -3.93 -2.63 -15.97
C PRO A 8 -4.86 -3.29 -16.98
N VAL A 9 -5.94 -2.59 -17.37
CA VAL A 9 -6.93 -3.12 -18.32
C VAL A 9 -6.31 -3.33 -19.70
N GLU A 10 -5.57 -2.35 -20.19
CA GLU A 10 -5.03 -2.33 -21.56
C GLU A 10 -3.64 -2.97 -21.66
N ASN A 11 -2.98 -3.29 -20.54
CA ASN A 11 -1.66 -3.90 -20.52
C ASN A 11 -1.75 -5.41 -20.87
N PRO A 12 -1.06 -5.89 -21.93
CA PRO A 12 -1.07 -7.30 -22.33
C PRO A 12 -0.45 -8.26 -21.30
N LEU A 13 0.36 -7.75 -20.39
CA LEU A 13 0.97 -8.54 -19.30
C LEU A 13 0.09 -8.58 -18.03
N GLU A 14 -1.02 -7.85 -18.00
CA GLU A 14 -1.96 -7.79 -16.89
C GLU A 14 -3.32 -8.37 -17.28
N MET A 15 -4.26 -7.54 -17.75
CA MET A 15 -5.62 -8.01 -18.10
C MET A 15 -5.82 -8.27 -19.59
N ASP A 16 -4.98 -7.71 -20.47
CA ASP A 16 -5.07 -7.85 -21.93
C ASP A 16 -6.50 -7.68 -22.49
N SER A 17 -7.17 -6.59 -22.09
CA SER A 17 -8.55 -6.33 -22.47
C SER A 17 -8.76 -4.86 -22.87
N SER A 18 -9.99 -4.52 -23.24
CA SER A 18 -10.41 -3.16 -23.51
C SER A 18 -11.69 -2.80 -22.74
N TRP A 19 -11.91 -1.50 -22.55
CA TRP A 19 -13.15 -1.04 -21.95
C TRP A 19 -14.40 -1.37 -22.76
N GLU A 20 -14.28 -1.52 -24.08
CA GLU A 20 -15.38 -1.94 -24.96
C GLU A 20 -15.77 -3.41 -24.68
N GLU A 21 -14.78 -4.29 -24.52
CA GLU A 21 -15.00 -5.69 -24.14
C GLU A 21 -15.61 -5.81 -22.75
N ILE A 22 -15.09 -5.05 -21.77
CA ILE A 22 -15.63 -5.02 -20.41
C ILE A 22 -17.07 -4.52 -20.41
N GLU A 23 -17.37 -3.43 -21.10
CA GLU A 23 -18.74 -2.90 -21.18
C GLU A 23 -19.68 -3.92 -21.84
N THR A 24 -19.25 -4.57 -22.92
CA THR A 24 -20.01 -5.64 -23.58
C THR A 24 -20.27 -6.81 -22.64
N TYR A 25 -19.28 -7.23 -21.85
CA TYR A 25 -19.43 -8.27 -20.85
C TYR A 25 -20.45 -7.91 -19.76
N VAL A 26 -20.37 -6.69 -19.22
CA VAL A 26 -21.30 -6.17 -18.20
C VAL A 26 -22.72 -6.06 -18.78
N LEU A 27 -22.85 -5.61 -20.03
CA LEU A 27 -24.11 -5.59 -20.79
C LEU A 27 -24.63 -6.98 -21.15
N GLY A 28 -23.81 -8.02 -21.16
CA GLY A 28 -24.21 -9.40 -21.41
C GLY A 28 -24.79 -10.10 -20.18
N ASN A 29 -24.47 -9.61 -18.97
CA ASN A 29 -24.72 -10.32 -17.72
C ASN A 29 -25.94 -9.76 -16.96
N THR A 30 -26.95 -10.61 -16.73
CA THR A 30 -28.19 -10.24 -16.02
C THR A 30 -27.93 -9.73 -14.60
N HIS A 31 -27.00 -10.33 -13.86
CA HIS A 31 -26.67 -9.92 -12.50
C HIS A 31 -26.10 -8.49 -12.47
N TYR A 32 -25.18 -8.16 -13.37
CA TYR A 32 -24.67 -6.79 -13.49
C TYR A 32 -25.76 -5.81 -13.92
N LYS A 33 -26.64 -6.17 -14.86
CA LYS A 33 -27.78 -5.33 -15.24
C LYS A 33 -28.66 -4.98 -14.04
N GLU A 34 -28.97 -5.97 -13.20
CA GLU A 34 -29.75 -5.78 -11.99
C GLU A 34 -29.03 -4.86 -10.99
N MET A 35 -27.72 -5.06 -10.76
CA MET A 35 -26.93 -4.20 -9.88
C MET A 35 -26.87 -2.75 -10.35
N PHE A 36 -26.60 -2.51 -11.64
CA PHE A 36 -26.56 -1.16 -12.21
C PHE A 36 -27.94 -0.49 -12.18
N THR A 37 -29.00 -1.23 -12.52
CA THR A 37 -30.38 -0.73 -12.42
C THR A 37 -30.74 -0.39 -10.98
N GLY A 38 -30.41 -1.25 -10.02
CA GLY A 38 -30.65 -1.04 -8.59
C GLY A 38 -29.88 0.17 -8.03
N ALA A 39 -28.69 0.46 -8.56
CA ALA A 39 -27.92 1.66 -8.25
C ALA A 39 -28.42 2.93 -8.98
N GLY A 40 -29.41 2.82 -9.87
CA GLY A 40 -29.90 3.93 -10.68
C GLY A 40 -28.91 4.41 -11.75
N LEU A 41 -27.96 3.55 -12.14
CA LEU A 41 -26.91 3.86 -13.11
C LEU A 41 -27.15 3.10 -14.42
N LYS A 42 -26.80 3.74 -15.54
CA LYS A 42 -26.71 3.05 -16.83
C LYS A 42 -25.39 2.31 -16.91
N ILE A 43 -25.39 1.10 -17.49
CA ILE A 43 -24.13 0.45 -17.84
C ILE A 43 -23.46 1.29 -18.95
N SER A 44 -22.24 1.73 -18.66
CA SER A 44 -21.34 2.46 -19.57
C SER A 44 -19.92 2.37 -19.02
N LYS A 45 -18.90 2.49 -19.87
CA LYS A 45 -17.48 2.60 -19.45
C LYS A 45 -17.31 3.54 -18.25
N ASP A 46 -17.89 4.73 -18.29
CA ASP A 46 -17.73 5.74 -17.24
C ASP A 46 -18.36 5.30 -15.91
N ASN A 47 -19.56 4.72 -15.94
CA ASN A 47 -20.20 4.24 -14.71
C ASN A 47 -19.54 2.97 -14.16
N ILE A 48 -18.93 2.13 -15.01
CA ILE A 48 -18.13 0.99 -14.57
C ILE A 48 -16.87 1.49 -13.86
N LYS A 49 -16.13 2.44 -14.46
CA LYS A 49 -14.97 3.08 -13.84
C LYS A 49 -15.34 3.79 -12.53
N LEU A 50 -16.50 4.45 -12.49
CA LEU A 50 -17.03 5.08 -11.28
C LEU A 50 -17.28 4.04 -10.19
N ALA A 51 -17.97 2.95 -10.49
CA ALA A 51 -18.25 1.88 -9.52
C ALA A 51 -16.95 1.27 -8.94
N LEU A 52 -15.96 1.00 -9.80
CA LEU A 52 -14.63 0.54 -9.36
C LEU A 52 -13.92 1.57 -8.49
N THR A 53 -14.00 2.85 -8.86
CA THR A 53 -13.41 3.96 -8.11
C THR A 53 -14.04 4.07 -6.72
N GLU A 54 -15.36 4.03 -6.61
CA GLU A 54 -16.06 4.08 -5.33
C GLU A 54 -15.76 2.84 -4.46
N PHE A 55 -15.69 1.66 -5.07
CA PHE A 55 -15.24 0.45 -4.37
C PHE A 55 -13.84 0.64 -3.77
N MET A 56 -12.86 1.08 -4.57
CA MET A 56 -11.49 1.33 -4.09
C MET A 56 -11.42 2.42 -3.01
N ARG A 57 -12.24 3.48 -3.10
CA ARG A 57 -12.34 4.53 -2.05
C ARG A 57 -12.82 3.96 -0.71
N ALA A 58 -13.67 2.94 -0.75
CA ALA A 58 -14.18 2.28 0.44
C ALA A 58 -13.15 1.32 1.08
N LEU A 59 -12.03 1.02 0.44
CA LEU A 59 -11.00 0.10 0.95
C LEU A 59 -10.04 0.73 1.98
N ASN A 60 -10.49 1.75 2.71
CA ASN A 60 -9.70 2.37 3.78
C ASN A 60 -9.63 1.46 5.02
N THR A 61 -8.48 1.48 5.70
CA THR A 61 -8.23 0.68 6.92
C THR A 61 -8.07 1.61 8.14
N PRO A 62 -9.16 2.09 8.75
CA PRO A 62 -9.11 2.99 9.91
C PRO A 62 -8.70 2.26 11.19
N ASN A 63 -8.62 2.99 12.31
CA ASN A 63 -8.51 2.44 13.66
C ASN A 63 -7.24 1.61 13.94
N ALA A 64 -6.18 1.82 13.16
CA ALA A 64 -4.89 1.22 13.49
C ALA A 64 -4.44 1.68 14.89
N PRO A 65 -3.76 0.84 15.69
CA PRO A 65 -3.27 1.26 17.00
C PRO A 65 -2.48 2.57 16.99
N PHE A 66 -1.71 2.82 15.93
CA PHE A 66 -1.01 4.11 15.77
C PHE A 66 -1.95 5.28 15.49
N ASP A 67 -3.03 5.09 14.74
CA ASP A 67 -4.02 6.16 14.52
C ASP A 67 -4.65 6.58 15.86
N ARG A 68 -5.06 5.60 16.69
CA ARG A 68 -5.62 5.88 18.02
C ARG A 68 -4.62 6.56 18.96
N TYR A 69 -3.35 6.16 18.87
CA TYR A 69 -2.27 6.83 19.59
C TYR A 69 -2.14 8.32 19.18
N LEU A 70 -2.21 8.62 17.88
CA LEU A 70 -2.20 9.99 17.37
C LEU A 70 -3.44 10.80 17.79
N GLU A 71 -4.57 10.13 18.04
CA GLU A 71 -5.81 10.73 18.57
C GLU A 71 -5.79 10.94 20.10
N GLY A 72 -4.72 10.52 20.78
CA GLY A 72 -4.49 10.75 22.21
C GLY A 72 -4.69 9.52 23.10
N GLU A 73 -5.03 8.36 22.54
CA GLU A 73 -5.07 7.09 23.29
C GLU A 73 -3.64 6.57 23.51
N THR A 74 -2.91 7.13 24.49
CA THR A 74 -1.49 6.80 24.72
C THR A 74 -1.25 5.32 25.04
N THR A 75 -2.26 4.61 25.53
CA THR A 75 -2.21 3.17 25.80
C THR A 75 -2.42 2.30 24.57
N ALA A 76 -2.72 2.89 23.40
CA ALA A 76 -2.87 2.15 22.15
C ALA A 76 -1.53 1.56 21.67
N LEU A 77 -0.40 2.12 22.11
CA LEU A 77 0.93 1.56 21.93
C LEU A 77 1.46 1.02 23.27
N ASN A 78 2.11 -0.14 23.22
CA ASN A 78 2.93 -0.62 24.34
C ASN A 78 4.30 0.09 24.38
N GLU A 79 5.10 -0.20 25.40
CA GLU A 79 6.42 0.43 25.57
C GLU A 79 7.37 0.18 24.40
N GLN A 80 7.38 -1.04 23.85
CA GLN A 80 8.24 -1.39 22.72
C GLN A 80 7.83 -0.63 21.44
N GLN A 81 6.53 -0.58 21.16
CA GLN A 81 5.98 0.15 20.02
C GLN A 81 6.25 1.65 20.14
N THR A 82 6.17 2.19 21.36
CA THR A 82 6.51 3.59 21.64
C THR A 82 8.00 3.85 21.37
N ARG A 83 8.90 2.97 21.83
CA ARG A 83 10.33 3.07 21.48
C ARG A 83 10.55 2.96 19.97
N GLY A 84 9.83 2.06 19.30
CA GLY A 84 9.87 1.89 17.86
C GLY A 84 9.47 3.14 17.08
N TRP A 85 8.43 3.84 17.54
CA TRP A 85 8.02 5.12 16.96
C TRP A 85 9.09 6.19 17.16
N ASN A 86 9.73 6.26 18.33
CA ASN A 86 10.84 7.17 18.57
C ASN A 86 12.04 6.85 17.66
N GLU A 87 12.42 5.57 17.59
CA GLU A 87 13.51 5.12 16.72
C GLU A 87 13.22 5.43 15.24
N PHE A 88 11.99 5.22 14.78
CA PHE A 88 11.58 5.55 13.41
C PHE A 88 11.73 7.04 13.09
N GLN A 89 11.46 7.92 14.06
CA GLN A 89 11.67 9.37 13.93
C GLN A 89 13.17 9.72 13.98
N ASP A 90 13.87 9.25 15.01
CA ASP A 90 15.27 9.57 15.29
C ASP A 90 16.22 9.05 14.20
N GLN A 91 15.89 7.90 13.61
CA GLN A 91 16.67 7.39 12.49
C GLN A 91 16.45 8.17 11.19
N GLY A 92 15.36 8.92 11.08
CA GLY A 92 15.04 9.77 9.93
C GLY A 92 14.11 9.14 8.90
N CYS A 93 13.47 8.00 9.22
CA CYS A 93 12.53 7.31 8.33
C CYS A 93 11.34 8.21 7.97
N ILE A 94 10.91 9.07 8.90
CA ILE A 94 9.84 10.06 8.72
C ILE A 94 10.14 11.10 7.63
N ASN A 95 11.40 11.29 7.23
CA ASN A 95 11.73 12.26 6.19
C ASN A 95 11.08 11.87 4.85
N CYS A 96 10.93 10.57 4.60
CA CYS A 96 10.28 10.03 3.41
C CYS A 96 8.88 9.48 3.73
N HIS A 97 8.72 8.77 4.85
CA HIS A 97 7.49 8.11 5.25
C HIS A 97 6.65 8.98 6.19
N ARG A 98 6.03 10.02 5.62
CA ARG A 98 5.25 11.03 6.35
C ARG A 98 3.82 11.20 5.85
N GLY A 99 3.05 12.00 6.58
CA GLY A 99 1.67 12.36 6.25
C GLY A 99 0.69 11.23 6.59
N VAL A 100 -0.56 11.40 6.16
CA VAL A 100 -1.66 10.52 6.55
C VAL A 100 -1.42 9.05 6.18
N ASN A 101 -0.65 8.76 5.14
CA ASN A 101 -0.33 7.38 4.71
C ASN A 101 1.06 6.92 5.13
N ILE A 102 1.80 7.73 5.90
CA ILE A 102 3.15 7.39 6.37
C ILE A 102 4.02 6.99 5.16
N GLY A 103 4.02 7.86 4.15
CA GLY A 103 4.51 7.60 2.80
C GLY A 103 3.47 7.88 1.72
N GLY A 104 3.74 7.43 0.50
CA GLY A 104 2.84 7.57 -0.65
C GLY A 104 2.80 8.95 -1.30
N GLY A 105 3.34 9.99 -0.67
CA GLY A 105 3.28 11.38 -1.18
C GLY A 105 4.57 11.90 -1.84
N LEU A 106 5.63 11.08 -1.88
CA LEU A 106 6.95 11.48 -2.37
C LEU A 106 7.44 10.49 -3.43
N VAL A 107 8.09 11.00 -4.47
CA VAL A 107 8.91 10.22 -5.39
C VAL A 107 10.36 10.59 -5.14
N THR A 108 11.21 9.60 -4.88
CA THR A 108 12.61 9.83 -4.47
C THR A 108 13.52 8.73 -5.01
N ARG A 109 14.83 8.97 -4.96
CA ARG A 109 15.82 7.96 -5.37
C ARG A 109 15.85 6.82 -4.35
N PHE A 110 15.96 5.58 -4.84
CA PHE A 110 16.29 4.41 -4.03
C PHE A 110 17.80 4.17 -4.04
N GLY A 111 18.39 4.03 -2.85
CA GLY A 111 19.82 3.77 -2.69
C GLY A 111 20.70 5.02 -2.72
N TYR A 112 20.47 5.98 -1.83
CA TYR A 112 21.36 7.14 -1.65
C TYR A 112 22.77 6.77 -1.20
N PHE A 113 22.92 5.67 -0.47
CA PHE A 113 24.18 5.20 0.11
C PHE A 113 24.63 3.86 -0.48
N GLY A 114 24.17 3.53 -1.69
CA GLY A 114 24.42 2.26 -2.36
C GLY A 114 23.13 1.45 -2.54
N LEU A 115 23.22 0.36 -3.27
CA LEU A 115 22.11 -0.57 -3.50
C LEU A 115 22.30 -1.84 -2.64
N PRO A 116 21.23 -2.63 -2.42
CA PRO A 116 21.35 -3.97 -1.87
C PRO A 116 22.32 -4.83 -2.70
N ASP A 117 23.01 -5.79 -2.08
CA ASP A 117 24.08 -6.57 -2.73
C ASP A 117 23.64 -7.34 -4.00
N ASN A 118 22.34 -7.60 -4.15
CA ASN A 118 21.74 -8.31 -5.29
C ASN A 118 20.99 -7.40 -6.27
N ALA A 119 21.00 -6.09 -6.06
CA ALA A 119 20.25 -5.16 -6.91
C ALA A 119 21.09 -4.79 -8.15
N GLU A 120 20.48 -4.90 -9.33
CA GLU A 120 21.09 -4.42 -10.56
C GLU A 120 21.13 -2.88 -10.56
N GLU A 121 22.32 -2.31 -10.67
CA GLU A 121 22.48 -0.86 -10.77
C GLU A 121 22.10 -0.42 -12.19
N GLU A 122 20.85 0.01 -12.38
CA GLU A 122 20.50 0.69 -13.62
C GLU A 122 21.24 2.05 -13.69
N THR A 123 22.07 2.20 -14.72
CA THR A 123 23.08 3.28 -14.84
C THR A 123 22.53 4.66 -15.23
N SER A 124 21.22 4.84 -15.31
CA SER A 124 20.61 6.12 -15.68
C SER A 124 20.25 6.97 -14.45
N ALA A 125 20.37 8.30 -14.51
CA ALA A 125 19.97 9.15 -13.39
C ALA A 125 18.45 9.09 -13.06
N LYS A 126 17.63 8.50 -13.95
CA LYS A 126 16.18 8.34 -13.79
C LYS A 126 15.75 6.95 -13.33
N SER A 127 16.63 5.94 -13.39
CA SER A 127 16.26 4.54 -13.21
C SER A 127 15.85 4.16 -11.79
N ASN A 128 16.38 4.87 -10.78
CA ASN A 128 16.13 4.50 -9.39
C ASN A 128 15.14 5.43 -8.70
N MET A 129 14.25 6.11 -9.43
CA MET A 129 13.22 6.96 -8.81
C MET A 129 11.94 6.17 -8.56
N PHE A 130 11.57 6.03 -7.30
CA PHE A 130 10.39 5.30 -6.88
C PHE A 130 9.48 6.16 -6.01
N ARG A 131 8.18 5.90 -6.10
CA ARG A 131 7.24 6.40 -5.11
C ARG A 131 7.56 5.75 -3.77
N VAL A 132 7.75 6.56 -2.74
CA VAL A 132 7.87 6.07 -1.36
C VAL A 132 6.57 5.37 -1.00
N ALA A 133 6.63 4.07 -0.68
CA ALA A 133 5.45 3.29 -0.35
C ALA A 133 4.74 3.83 0.91
N SER A 134 3.42 3.71 0.94
CA SER A 134 2.65 3.85 2.18
C SER A 134 3.05 2.71 3.13
N LEU A 135 3.31 3.02 4.40
CA LEU A 135 3.59 1.99 5.41
C LEU A 135 2.33 1.50 6.14
N ARG A 136 1.15 2.05 5.84
CA ARG A 136 -0.12 1.48 6.34
C ARG A 136 -0.25 0.03 5.89
N ASN A 137 -0.55 -0.84 6.85
CA ASN A 137 -0.66 -2.30 6.68
C ASN A 137 0.62 -3.01 6.21
N VAL A 138 1.80 -2.38 6.31
CA VAL A 138 3.05 -2.97 5.79
C VAL A 138 3.36 -4.35 6.37
N ALA A 139 2.99 -4.60 7.63
CA ALA A 139 3.16 -5.91 8.26
C ALA A 139 2.33 -7.04 7.65
N GLN A 140 1.45 -6.75 6.68
CA GLN A 140 0.54 -7.69 6.03
C GLN A 140 0.71 -7.72 4.50
N THR A 141 1.74 -7.05 3.95
CA THR A 141 1.89 -6.85 2.50
C THR A 141 3.26 -7.31 1.99
N ALA A 142 3.80 -8.39 2.58
CA ALA A 142 4.96 -9.06 2.03
C ALA A 142 4.62 -9.69 0.65
N PRO A 143 5.61 -9.85 -0.26
CA PRO A 143 7.00 -9.39 -0.13
C PRO A 143 7.15 -7.88 -0.35
N TYR A 144 8.31 -7.34 0.02
CA TYR A 144 8.63 -5.92 0.06
C TYR A 144 9.45 -5.46 -1.15
N PHE A 145 9.48 -4.13 -1.32
CA PHE A 145 10.08 -3.40 -2.45
C PHE A 145 9.35 -3.60 -3.78
N HIS A 146 9.81 -2.90 -4.81
CA HIS A 146 9.12 -2.82 -6.10
C HIS A 146 9.21 -4.11 -6.91
N ASP A 147 10.22 -4.94 -6.61
CA ASP A 147 10.52 -6.20 -7.25
C ASP A 147 10.06 -7.41 -6.43
N GLY A 148 9.53 -7.18 -5.22
CA GLY A 148 9.11 -8.25 -4.31
C GLY A 148 10.27 -9.14 -3.85
N SER A 149 11.51 -8.64 -3.85
CA SER A 149 12.69 -9.45 -3.57
C SER A 149 12.89 -9.83 -2.09
N VAL A 150 12.18 -9.16 -1.17
CA VAL A 150 12.41 -9.31 0.27
C VAL A 150 11.16 -9.78 1.00
N GLU A 151 11.22 -10.95 1.63
CA GLU A 151 10.07 -11.55 2.34
C GLU A 151 9.89 -11.02 3.77
N SER A 152 10.99 -10.60 4.41
CA SER A 152 11.01 -10.25 5.83
C SER A 152 10.93 -8.74 6.05
N LEU A 153 9.99 -8.31 6.92
CA LEU A 153 9.87 -6.89 7.26
C LEU A 153 11.11 -6.38 7.99
N ARG A 154 11.74 -7.24 8.80
CA ARG A 154 13.00 -6.91 9.50
C ARG A 154 14.12 -6.66 8.51
N GLU A 155 14.23 -7.51 7.51
CA GLU A 155 15.22 -7.36 6.45
C GLU A 155 14.97 -6.09 5.63
N ALA A 156 13.70 -5.79 5.32
CA ALA A 156 13.35 -4.54 4.66
C ALA A 156 13.73 -3.28 5.47
N ILE A 157 13.58 -3.31 6.81
CA ILE A 157 14.04 -2.24 7.71
C ILE A 157 15.57 -2.10 7.63
N THR A 158 16.30 -3.20 7.76
CA THR A 158 17.77 -3.21 7.70
C THR A 158 18.28 -2.66 6.38
N ILE A 159 17.72 -3.13 5.26
CA ILE A 159 18.07 -2.64 3.92
C ILE A 159 17.78 -1.14 3.82
N MET A 160 16.60 -0.67 4.22
CA MET A 160 16.26 0.75 4.14
C MET A 160 17.20 1.62 4.96
N ALA A 161 17.56 1.21 6.17
CA ALA A 161 18.53 1.94 6.99
C ALA A 161 19.90 2.05 6.31
N LYS A 162 20.38 0.94 5.73
CA LYS A 162 21.66 0.92 5.02
C LYS A 162 21.63 1.76 3.75
N VAL A 163 20.69 1.50 2.85
CA VAL A 163 20.71 2.05 1.48
C VAL A 163 20.17 3.49 1.41
N GLN A 164 19.27 3.89 2.31
CA GLN A 164 18.69 5.24 2.30
C GLN A 164 19.33 6.18 3.31
N LEU A 165 19.80 5.66 4.44
CA LEU A 165 20.30 6.48 5.54
C LEU A 165 21.79 6.30 5.79
N GLY A 166 22.43 5.29 5.17
CA GLY A 166 23.85 4.99 5.39
C GLY A 166 24.12 4.47 6.81
N LYS A 167 23.13 3.82 7.43
CA LYS A 167 23.17 3.40 8.84
C LYS A 167 23.08 1.88 8.98
N GLU A 168 23.87 1.36 9.90
CA GLU A 168 23.73 0.00 10.43
C GLU A 168 22.99 0.11 11.78
N LEU A 169 21.77 -0.43 11.84
CA LEU A 169 20.95 -0.39 13.06
C LEU A 169 21.28 -1.57 13.98
N SER A 170 21.09 -1.36 15.28
CA SER A 170 21.17 -2.47 16.24
C SER A 170 19.97 -3.41 16.08
N GLU A 171 20.12 -4.68 16.47
CA GLU A 171 19.01 -5.65 16.52
C GLU A 171 17.81 -5.11 17.33
N GLN A 172 18.08 -4.43 18.46
CA GLN A 172 17.02 -3.84 19.27
C GLN A 172 16.28 -2.72 18.53
N SER A 173 17.00 -1.87 17.80
CA SER A 173 16.40 -0.81 16.97
C SER A 173 15.52 -1.42 15.87
N ILE A 174 15.98 -2.48 15.22
CA ILE A 174 15.23 -3.19 14.18
C ILE A 174 13.95 -3.80 14.77
N GLU A 175 14.04 -4.47 15.92
CA GLU A 175 12.87 -5.05 16.60
C GLU A 175 11.88 -3.98 17.08
N ASP A 176 12.36 -2.87 17.62
CA ASP A 176 11.52 -1.78 18.08
C ASP A 176 10.79 -1.13 16.88
N ILE A 177 11.50 -0.79 15.78
CA ILE A 177 10.88 -0.29 14.55
C ILE A 177 9.88 -1.31 13.99
N HIS A 178 10.25 -2.58 13.92
CA HIS A 178 9.37 -3.65 13.45
C HIS A 178 8.08 -3.72 14.28
N SER A 179 8.19 -3.65 15.62
CA SER A 179 7.06 -3.60 16.54
C SER A 179 6.17 -2.37 16.29
N PHE A 180 6.76 -1.20 16.04
CA PHE A 180 6.02 -0.01 15.61
C PHE A 180 5.30 -0.23 14.27
N LEU A 181 5.95 -0.78 13.25
CA LEU A 181 5.31 -0.98 11.94
C LEU A 181 4.10 -1.92 11.99
N GLN A 182 4.04 -2.85 12.95
CA GLN A 182 2.85 -3.68 13.18
C GLN A 182 1.62 -2.85 13.60
N THR A 183 1.84 -1.72 14.29
CA THR A 183 0.78 -0.81 14.77
C THR A 183 0.11 -0.01 13.66
N LEU A 184 0.66 -0.07 12.44
CA LEU A 184 0.13 0.59 11.25
C LEU A 184 -0.91 -0.27 10.52
N THR A 185 -1.23 -1.46 11.05
CA THR A 185 -2.28 -2.33 10.52
C THR A 185 -3.64 -1.87 11.02
N GLY A 186 -4.49 -1.39 10.12
CA GLY A 186 -5.84 -0.94 10.42
C GLY A 186 -6.87 -2.06 10.35
N GLU A 187 -8.10 -1.73 10.71
CA GLU A 187 -9.25 -2.62 10.57
C GLU A 187 -9.53 -2.90 9.09
N LYS A 188 -9.80 -4.16 8.75
CA LYS A 188 -10.16 -4.53 7.37
C LYS A 188 -11.52 -3.92 7.01
N PRO A 189 -11.68 -3.33 5.81
CA PRO A 189 -12.94 -2.78 5.36
C PRO A 189 -14.08 -3.81 5.46
N GLN A 190 -15.23 -3.40 5.99
CA GLN A 190 -16.40 -4.29 6.12
C GLN A 190 -16.86 -4.85 4.76
N ILE A 191 -16.67 -4.09 3.67
CA ILE A 191 -17.01 -4.52 2.32
C ILE A 191 -16.26 -5.79 1.88
N LEU A 192 -15.10 -6.08 2.49
CA LEU A 192 -14.35 -7.31 2.23
C LEU A 192 -14.80 -8.48 3.11
N GLN A 193 -15.58 -8.24 4.17
CA GLN A 193 -16.01 -9.28 5.12
C GLN A 193 -17.33 -9.96 4.69
N GLY A 194 -18.10 -9.35 3.78
CA GLY A 194 -19.42 -9.84 3.34
C GLY A 194 -19.43 -10.83 2.17
N GLY A 195 -18.28 -11.11 1.53
CA GLY A 195 -18.22 -11.90 0.29
C GLY A 195 -18.47 -13.40 0.42
N VAL A 196 -18.63 -13.95 1.63
CA VAL A 196 -18.77 -15.40 1.85
C VAL A 196 -20.24 -15.87 1.83
N ASN A 197 -21.23 -14.97 1.82
CA ASN A 197 -22.65 -15.33 1.89
C ASN A 197 -23.46 -15.03 0.61
N ALA A 198 -22.83 -15.10 -0.57
CA ALA A 198 -23.56 -15.29 -1.83
C ALA A 198 -23.79 -16.79 -2.08
N LYS A 199 -24.53 -17.43 -1.18
CA LYS A 199 -25.23 -18.69 -1.45
C LYS A 199 -26.70 -18.47 -1.12
N ASN A 200 -27.51 -18.31 -2.15
CA ASN A 200 -28.81 -18.95 -2.37
C ASN A 200 -29.41 -18.46 -3.67
#